data_AF-A0A349WXB9-F1
#
_entry.id   AF-A0A349WXB9-F1
#
_cell.length_a   1.000
_cell.length_b   1.000
_cell.length_c   1.000
_cell.angle_alpha   90.00
_cell.angle_beta   90.00
_cell.angle_gamma   90.00
#
_symmetry.space_group_name_H-M   'P 1'
#
loop_
_entity.id
_entity.type
_entity.pdbx_description
1 polymer ?
#
loop_
_entity_poly.entity_id
_entity_poly.type
_entity_poly.pdbx_seq_one_letter_code
_entity_poly.pdbx_strand_id
1 'polypeptide(L)'
;MEGLRLDYLLGERLFFYRSQGSKARAYARTWGLPKIWQHALGTEPAYIIEVISGYFDKLSPKEQDKVLLHEISHIPKNFSGALVPHTRHGKGSFKGKLEILIDKYFESYD
;
A
#
# COMPACT_ATOMS: atom_id res chain seq x y z
N MET A 1 9.11 6.70 15.27
CA MET A 1 9.21 6.69 13.79
C MET A 1 10.43 5.94 13.24
N GLU A 2 11.38 5.54 14.09
CA GLU A 2 12.56 4.75 13.67
C GLU A 2 12.22 3.25 13.81
N GLY A 3 12.03 2.51 12.71
CA GLY A 3 11.82 1.04 12.81
C GLY A 3 11.07 0.33 11.69
N LEU A 4 10.22 1.05 10.94
CA LEU A 4 9.36 0.43 9.91
C LEU A 4 10.09 0.05 8.61
N ARG A 5 11.31 0.58 8.37
CA ARG A 5 12.13 0.26 7.18
C ARG A 5 11.38 0.44 5.86
N LEU A 6 10.64 1.56 5.76
CA LEU A 6 9.88 1.99 4.58
C LEU A 6 10.62 3.08 3.78
N ASP A 7 11.94 3.18 3.94
CA ASP A 7 12.83 4.15 3.30
C ASP A 7 12.83 4.07 1.76
N TYR A 8 12.35 2.97 1.19
CA TYR A 8 12.18 2.79 -0.24
C TYR A 8 10.92 3.47 -0.82
N LEU A 9 10.00 3.95 0.03
CA LEU A 9 8.81 4.67 -0.43
C LEU A 9 9.17 6.11 -0.74
N LEU A 10 9.07 6.48 -2.02
CA LEU A 10 9.30 7.85 -2.47
C LEU A 10 8.00 8.66 -2.30
N GLY A 11 7.91 9.44 -1.21
CA GLY A 11 6.69 10.19 -0.87
C GLY A 11 6.19 11.11 -1.99
N GLU A 12 7.11 11.74 -2.74
CA GLU A 12 6.80 12.59 -3.91
C GLU A 12 6.17 11.84 -5.10
N ARG A 13 6.27 10.50 -5.11
CA ARG A 13 5.75 9.61 -6.16
C ARG A 13 4.68 8.66 -5.61
N LEU A 14 4.26 8.86 -4.36
CA LEU A 14 3.17 8.15 -3.71
C LEU A 14 1.99 9.09 -3.54
N PHE A 15 0.91 8.80 -4.27
CA PHE A 15 -0.29 9.61 -4.30
C PHE A 15 -1.42 8.95 -3.53
N PHE A 16 -2.32 9.77 -2.99
CA PHE A 16 -3.49 9.29 -2.25
C PHE A 16 -4.75 9.75 -2.95
N TYR A 17 -5.70 8.82 -3.11
CA TYR A 17 -6.99 9.12 -3.71
C TYR A 17 -8.11 8.58 -2.84
N ARG A 18 -9.19 9.36 -2.68
CA ARG A 18 -10.38 8.95 -1.95
C ARG A 18 -11.56 8.90 -2.90
N SER A 19 -11.97 7.70 -3.28
CA SER A 19 -13.06 7.48 -4.23
C SER A 19 -14.41 7.49 -3.54
N GLN A 20 -15.36 8.22 -4.13
CA GLN A 20 -16.76 8.27 -3.72
C GLN A 20 -17.65 7.61 -4.78
N GLY A 21 -18.74 6.96 -4.36
CA GLY A 21 -19.71 6.35 -5.30
C GLY A 21 -19.22 5.12 -6.08
N SER A 22 -18.04 4.57 -5.74
CA SER A 22 -17.53 3.36 -6.38
C SER A 22 -18.40 2.14 -6.06
N LYS A 23 -18.67 1.32 -7.08
CA LYS A 23 -19.37 0.02 -6.94
C LYS A 23 -18.41 -1.13 -6.57
N ALA A 24 -17.11 -0.86 -6.47
CA ALA A 24 -16.12 -1.86 -6.11
C ALA A 24 -16.34 -2.36 -4.67
N ARG A 25 -16.19 -3.67 -4.46
CA ARG A 25 -16.30 -4.29 -3.13
C ARG A 25 -14.92 -4.41 -2.48
N ALA A 26 -14.29 -3.27 -2.20
CA ALA A 26 -12.98 -3.19 -1.56
C ALA A 26 -12.93 -2.01 -0.58
N TYR A 27 -12.08 -2.09 0.44
CA TYR A 27 -11.81 -0.98 1.35
C TYR A 27 -10.81 0.01 0.74
N ALA A 28 -9.73 -0.52 0.18
CA ALA A 28 -8.70 0.24 -0.48
C ALA A 28 -8.08 -0.58 -1.63
N ARG A 29 -7.24 0.08 -2.43
CA ARG A 29 -6.49 -0.51 -3.55
C ARG A 29 -5.16 0.21 -3.72
N THR A 30 -4.17 -0.53 -4.20
CA THR A 30 -2.87 0.01 -4.62
C THR A 30 -2.71 -0.12 -6.12
N TRP A 31 -2.31 0.98 -6.75
CA TRP A 31 -2.02 1.04 -8.16
C TRP A 31 -0.55 1.37 -8.35
N GLY A 32 0.17 0.56 -9.12
CA GLY A 32 1.51 0.89 -9.58
C GLY A 32 1.46 1.39 -11.02
N LEU A 33 2.27 2.39 -11.36
CA LEU A 33 2.41 2.89 -12.72
C LEU A 33 3.18 1.84 -13.56
N PRO A 34 2.56 1.14 -14.51
CA PRO A 34 3.22 0.04 -15.22
C PRO A 34 4.37 0.53 -16.11
N LYS A 35 5.37 -0.32 -16.34
CA LYS A 35 6.59 0.02 -17.13
C LYS A 35 6.29 0.59 -18.52
N ILE A 36 5.26 0.10 -19.20
CA ILE A 36 4.88 0.63 -20.52
C ILE A 36 4.47 2.10 -20.47
N TRP A 37 3.74 2.51 -19.43
CA TRP A 37 3.34 3.91 -19.22
C TRP A 37 4.53 4.78 -18.86
N GLN A 38 5.43 4.27 -18.00
CA GLN A 38 6.68 4.95 -17.67
C GLN A 38 7.49 5.29 -18.93
N HIS A 39 7.66 4.32 -19.83
CA HIS A 39 8.41 4.50 -21.07
C HIS A 39 7.70 5.44 -22.05
N ALA A 40 6.38 5.26 -22.24
CA ALA A 40 5.62 6.08 -23.18
C ALA A 40 5.55 7.56 -22.76
N LEU A 41 5.49 7.83 -21.46
CA LEU A 41 5.38 9.19 -20.92
C LEU A 41 6.73 9.79 -20.49
N GLY A 42 7.83 9.03 -20.54
CA GLY A 42 9.15 9.46 -20.08
C GLY A 42 9.17 9.82 -18.59
N THR A 43 8.49 9.03 -17.76
CA THR A 43 8.35 9.29 -16.32
C THR A 43 8.81 8.11 -15.47
N GLU A 44 9.29 8.43 -14.28
CA GLU A 44 9.63 7.46 -13.25
C GLU A 44 8.40 6.73 -12.69
N PRO A 45 8.59 5.57 -12.03
CA PRO A 45 7.52 4.88 -11.34
C PRO A 45 6.78 5.76 -10.33
N ALA A 46 5.48 5.52 -10.20
CA ALA A 46 4.63 6.14 -9.19
C ALA A 46 3.59 5.14 -8.71
N TYR A 47 3.00 5.42 -7.55
CA TYR A 47 1.92 4.61 -6.98
C TYR A 47 0.77 5.49 -6.50
N ILE A 48 -0.43 4.92 -6.54
CA ILE A 48 -1.63 5.52 -5.94
C ILE A 48 -2.16 4.53 -4.89
N ILE A 49 -2.34 5.01 -3.66
CA ILE A 49 -3.16 4.33 -2.66
C ILE A 49 -4.54 4.97 -2.71
N GLU A 50 -5.52 4.16 -3.09
CA GLU A 50 -6.90 4.58 -3.20
C GLU A 50 -7.73 3.98 -2.06
N VAL A 51 -8.46 4.81 -1.33
CA VAL A 51 -9.49 4.35 -0.38
C VAL A 51 -10.88 4.52 -0.98
N ILE A 52 -11.77 3.53 -0.77
CA ILE A 52 -13.17 3.59 -1.18
C ILE A 52 -14.00 4.04 0.01
N SER A 53 -14.41 5.32 0.02
CA SER A 53 -15.02 5.97 1.19
C SER A 53 -16.24 5.23 1.72
N GLY A 54 -17.08 4.68 0.83
CA GLY A 54 -18.29 3.94 1.18
C GLY A 54 -18.07 2.71 2.08
N TYR A 55 -16.86 2.17 2.11
CA TYR A 55 -16.47 1.05 2.97
C TYR A 55 -15.40 1.46 3.99
N PHE A 56 -14.34 2.15 3.54
CA PHE A 56 -13.19 2.52 4.36
C PHE A 56 -13.57 3.39 5.56
N ASP A 57 -14.46 4.37 5.36
CA ASP A 57 -14.77 5.37 6.39
C ASP A 57 -15.59 4.80 7.55
N LYS A 58 -16.14 3.59 7.37
CA LYS A 58 -16.88 2.86 8.41
C LYS A 58 -15.97 2.06 9.34
N LEU A 59 -14.68 1.94 9.00
CA LEU A 59 -13.69 1.24 9.81
C LEU A 59 -13.25 2.10 10.98
N SER A 60 -12.90 1.47 12.10
CA SER A 60 -12.22 2.16 13.20
C SER A 60 -10.84 2.63 12.75
N PRO A 61 -10.24 3.65 13.40
CA PRO A 61 -8.91 4.14 13.02
C PRO A 61 -7.85 3.03 12.96
N LYS A 62 -7.87 2.10 13.93
CA LYS A 62 -6.96 0.95 13.95
C LYS A 62 -7.12 0.03 12.73
N GLU A 63 -8.36 -0.19 12.27
CA GLU A 63 -8.61 -1.01 11.09
C GLU A 63 -8.30 -0.24 9.79
N GLN A 64 -8.51 1.08 9.76
CA GLN A 64 -8.05 1.93 8.65
C GLN A 64 -6.54 1.83 8.47
N ASP A 65 -5.77 1.94 9.54
CA ASP A 65 -4.30 1.81 9.51
C ASP A 65 -3.87 0.45 8.96
N LYS A 66 -4.48 -0.64 9.43
CA LYS A 66 -4.18 -1.99 8.90
C LYS A 66 -4.47 -2.11 7.40
N VAL A 67 -5.59 -1.55 6.93
CA VAL A 67 -5.92 -1.54 5.50
C VAL A 67 -4.90 -0.73 4.71
N LEU A 68 -4.48 0.43 5.19
CA LEU A 68 -3.45 1.24 4.51
C LEU A 68 -2.09 0.53 4.48
N LEU A 69 -1.69 -0.12 5.58
CA LEU A 69 -0.46 -0.90 5.65
C LEU A 69 -0.49 -2.11 4.72
N HIS A 70 -1.66 -2.73 4.54
CA HIS A 70 -1.87 -3.79 3.56
C HIS A 70 -1.61 -3.29 2.13
N GLU A 71 -2.20 -2.15 1.78
CA GLU A 71 -1.98 -1.49 0.49
C GLU A 71 -0.51 -1.13 0.27
N ILE A 72 0.12 -0.47 1.24
CA ILE A 72 1.55 -0.11 1.19
C ILE A 72 2.44 -1.36 1.00
N SER A 73 2.07 -2.49 1.60
CA SER A 73 2.85 -3.74 1.49
C SER A 73 2.85 -4.33 0.08
N HIS A 74 1.96 -3.88 -0.80
CA HIS A 74 2.01 -4.24 -2.23
C HIS A 74 3.10 -3.49 -2.99
N ILE A 75 3.66 -2.41 -2.44
CA ILE A 75 4.72 -1.65 -3.10
C ILE A 75 6.05 -2.40 -2.91
N PRO A 76 6.73 -2.83 -4.00
CA PRO A 76 8.00 -3.52 -3.91
C PRO A 76 9.11 -2.58 -3.43
N LYS A 77 10.09 -3.15 -2.73
CA LYS A 77 11.27 -2.42 -2.21
C LYS A 77 12.11 -1.69 -3.27
N ASN A 78 12.01 -2.09 -4.53
CA ASN A 78 12.71 -1.42 -5.63
C ASN A 78 11.88 -0.29 -6.27
N PHE A 79 10.68 -0.02 -5.75
CA PHE A 79 9.76 1.02 -6.21
C PHE A 79 9.50 1.00 -7.73
N SER A 80 9.53 -0.18 -8.37
CA SER A 80 9.59 -0.32 -9.84
C SER A 80 8.33 0.06 -10.64
N GLY A 81 7.19 0.27 -9.98
CA GLY A 81 5.86 0.43 -10.57
C GLY A 81 5.07 -0.89 -10.69
N ALA A 82 5.68 -2.02 -10.30
CA ALA A 82 5.01 -3.31 -10.19
C ALA A 82 4.32 -3.47 -8.83
N LEU A 83 3.42 -4.46 -8.70
CA LEU A 83 2.79 -4.80 -7.42
C LEU A 83 3.27 -6.18 -6.94
N VAL A 84 3.57 -6.27 -5.65
CA VAL A 84 3.88 -7.55 -4.99
C VAL A 84 2.58 -8.34 -4.85
N PRO A 85 2.47 -9.57 -5.39
CA PRO A 85 1.26 -10.36 -5.25
C PRO A 85 1.12 -10.92 -3.83
N HIS A 86 -0.11 -11.24 -3.44
CA HIS A 86 -0.36 -11.98 -2.20
C HIS A 86 0.18 -13.40 -2.27
N THR A 87 1.36 -13.62 -1.71
CA THR A 87 1.89 -14.97 -1.48
C THR A 87 1.43 -15.48 -0.11
N ARG A 88 0.76 -16.64 -0.10
CA ARG A 88 0.15 -17.23 1.11
C ARG A 88 1.08 -18.19 1.87
N HIS A 89 2.10 -18.75 1.22
CA HIS A 89 2.92 -19.83 1.79
C HIS A 89 4.42 -19.57 1.62
N GLY A 90 5.23 -20.11 2.54
CA GLY A 90 6.69 -20.02 2.54
C GLY A 90 7.26 -18.98 3.50
N LYS A 91 8.56 -19.10 3.78
CA LYS A 91 9.31 -18.09 4.57
C LYS A 91 9.30 -16.76 3.82
N GLY A 92 8.89 -15.69 4.51
CA GLY A 92 8.79 -14.35 3.91
C GLY A 92 7.55 -14.14 3.03
N SER A 93 6.47 -14.89 3.28
CA SER A 93 5.16 -14.68 2.66
C SER A 93 4.67 -13.24 2.87
N PHE A 94 3.79 -12.78 1.98
CA PHE A 94 3.19 -11.45 2.08
C PHE A 94 2.50 -11.26 3.44
N LYS A 95 1.71 -12.26 3.86
CA LYS A 95 0.98 -12.23 5.13
C LYS A 95 1.92 -12.04 6.32
N GLY A 96 2.98 -12.85 6.41
CA GLY A 96 3.91 -12.76 7.53
C GLY A 96 4.68 -11.43 7.57
N LYS A 97 5.02 -10.86 6.40
CA LYS A 97 5.63 -9.53 6.33
C LYS A 97 4.67 -8.42 6.77
N LEU A 98 3.41 -8.51 6.38
CA LEU A 98 2.38 -7.56 6.76
C LEU A 98 2.11 -7.61 8.27
N GLU A 99 2.02 -8.79 8.87
CA GLU A 99 1.84 -8.95 10.32
C GLU A 99 2.98 -8.26 11.09
N ILE A 100 4.24 -8.54 10.72
CA ILE A 100 5.41 -7.89 11.34
C ILE A 100 5.36 -6.36 11.16
N LEU A 101 4.91 -5.88 10.01
CA LEU A 101 4.80 -4.44 9.75
C LEU A 101 3.73 -3.78 10.63
N ILE A 102 2.58 -4.44 10.76
CA ILE A 102 1.46 -3.98 11.60
C ILE A 102 1.88 -3.92 13.08
N ASP A 103 2.53 -4.97 13.58
CA ASP A 103 2.98 -5.03 14.97
C ASP A 103 3.97 -3.89 15.27
N LYS A 104 5.00 -3.73 14.43
CA LYS A 104 5.96 -2.63 14.55
C LYS A 104 5.34 -1.25 14.44
N TYR A 105 4.30 -1.11 13.62
CA TYR A 105 3.60 0.17 13.49
C TYR A 105 2.95 0.52 14.82
N PHE A 106 2.14 -0.38 15.39
CA PHE A 106 1.44 -0.11 16.65
C PHE A 106 2.38 0.02 17.85
N GLU A 107 3.45 -0.78 17.93
CA GLU A 107 4.50 -0.63 18.96
C GLU A 107 5.15 0.76 18.96
N SER A 108 5.11 1.48 17.84
CA SER A 108 5.73 2.82 17.74
C SER A 108 4.84 3.96 18.24
N TYR A 109 3.59 3.68 18.61
CA TYR A 109 2.60 4.63 19.15
C TYR A 109 2.17 4.33 20.59
N ASP A 110 2.62 3.21 21.16
CA ASP A 110 2.49 2.87 22.59
C ASP A 110 3.70 3.43 23.39
#